data_AF-A0SVQ5-F1
#
_entry.id   AF-A0SVQ5-F1
#
_cell.length_a   1.000
_cell.length_b   1.000
_cell.length_c   1.000
_cell.angle_alpha   90.00
_cell.angle_beta   90.00
_cell.angle_gamma   90.00
#
_symmetry.space_group_name_H-M   'P 1'
#
loop_
_entity.id
_entity.type
_entity.pdbx_description
1 polymer ?
#
loop_
_entity_poly.entity_id
_entity_poly.type
_entity_poly.pdbx_seq_one_letter_code
_entity_poly.pdbx_strand_id
1 'polypeptide(L)' 'GECEYMHLQKYPHTHLVNKANPRGTAGPCCTPTKMSPINMLYFNRKEQIIYGKIPSMVVDRCGCS' A
#
# COMPACT_ATOMS: atom_id res chain seq x y z
N GLY A 1 -6.98 6.94 -7.59
CA GLY A 1 -7.45 6.06 -8.66
C GLY A 1 -8.71 5.38 -8.18
N GLU A 2 -9.69 5.22 -9.05
CA GLU A 2 -10.92 4.50 -8.73
C GLU A 2 -10.69 2.99 -8.85
N CYS A 3 -11.39 2.22 -8.01
CA CYS A 3 -11.31 0.75 -8.01
C CYS A 3 -12.67 0.19 -8.42
N GLU A 4 -12.85 0.02 -9.73
CA GLU A 4 -14.05 -0.62 -10.28
C GLU A 4 -14.10 -2.12 -9.96
N TYR A 5 -15.29 -2.69 -10.11
CA TYR A 5 -15.57 -4.09 -9.82
C TYR A 5 -14.64 -5.02 -10.63
N MET A 6 -13.92 -5.89 -9.91
CA MET A 6 -12.91 -6.83 -10.43
C MET A 6 -11.66 -6.22 -11.09
N HIS A 7 -11.46 -4.90 -11.05
CA HIS A 7 -10.22 -4.31 -11.58
C HIS A 7 -9.10 -4.36 -10.54
N LEU A 8 -7.90 -4.83 -10.94
CA LEU A 8 -6.67 -4.78 -10.13
C LEU A 8 -6.80 -5.39 -8.71
N GLN A 9 -7.67 -6.39 -8.53
CA GLN A 9 -7.86 -7.04 -7.24
C GLN A 9 -6.60 -7.83 -6.85
N LYS A 10 -5.98 -7.42 -5.74
CA LYS A 10 -4.83 -8.16 -5.19
C LYS A 10 -5.28 -9.46 -4.51
N TYR A 11 -6.47 -9.45 -3.90
CA TYR A 11 -6.96 -10.56 -3.11
C TYR A 11 -8.42 -10.90 -3.44
N PRO A 12 -8.80 -12.20 -3.41
CA PRO A 12 -10.17 -12.63 -3.71
C PRO A 12 -11.20 -12.14 -2.67
N HIS A 13 -10.78 -11.90 -1.43
CA HIS A 13 -11.69 -11.44 -0.37
C HIS A 13 -12.25 -10.03 -0.62
N THR A 14 -11.52 -9.17 -1.34
CA THR A 14 -11.97 -7.82 -1.71
C THR A 14 -13.30 -7.88 -2.47
N HIS A 15 -13.45 -8.84 -3.38
CA HIS A 15 -14.71 -9.06 -4.10
C HIS A 15 -15.82 -9.57 -3.18
N LEU A 16 -15.51 -10.56 -2.32
CA LEU A 16 -16.47 -11.18 -1.43
C LEU A 16 -17.07 -10.18 -0.43
N VAL A 17 -16.24 -9.32 0.16
CA VAL A 17 -16.67 -8.30 1.12
C VAL A 17 -17.54 -7.24 0.44
N ASN A 18 -17.12 -6.74 -0.73
CA ASN A 18 -17.91 -5.78 -1.50
C ASN A 18 -19.30 -6.33 -1.88
N LYS A 19 -19.39 -7.63 -2.17
CA LYS A 19 -20.67 -8.29 -2.48
C LYS A 19 -21.51 -8.55 -1.23
N ALA A 20 -20.88 -8.88 -0.09
CA ALA A 20 -21.57 -9.21 1.15
C ALA A 20 -22.18 -7.97 1.84
N ASN A 21 -21.52 -6.80 1.75
CA ASN A 21 -22.02 -5.57 2.36
C ASN A 21 -21.74 -4.32 1.49
N PRO A 22 -22.48 -4.15 0.38
CA PRO A 22 -22.27 -3.05 -0.57
C PRO A 22 -22.62 -1.66 0.01
N ARG A 23 -23.27 -1.58 1.18
CA ARG A 23 -23.67 -0.32 1.83
C ARG A 23 -22.80 0.07 3.04
N GLY A 24 -22.02 -0.86 3.59
CA GLY A 24 -21.27 -0.66 4.84
C GLY A 24 -19.76 -0.51 4.70
N THR A 25 -19.21 -0.70 3.50
CA THR A 25 -17.80 -0.43 3.19
C THR A 25 -17.75 0.53 2.01
N ALA A 26 -16.87 1.52 2.04
CA ALA A 26 -16.72 2.56 1.00
C ALA A 26 -16.18 2.01 -0.35
N GLY A 27 -16.40 0.72 -0.64
CA GLY A 27 -15.78 -0.01 -1.73
C GLY A 27 -14.30 -0.30 -1.49
N PRO A 28 -13.63 -0.93 -2.47
CA PRO A 28 -12.19 -1.17 -2.43
C PRO A 28 -11.43 0.15 -2.66
N CYS A 29 -10.27 0.30 -2.02
CA CYS A 29 -9.41 1.47 -2.20
C CYS A 29 -8.15 1.13 -3.00
N CYS A 30 -7.66 2.10 -3.78
CA CYS A 30 -6.41 1.99 -4.52
C CYS A 30 -5.23 2.18 -3.54
N THR A 31 -4.54 1.10 -3.20
CA THR A 31 -3.44 1.08 -2.23
C THR A 31 -2.15 0.48 -2.83
N PRO A 32 -0.96 0.79 -2.25
CA PRO A 32 0.29 0.15 -2.65
C PRO A 32 0.26 -1.37 -2.44
N THR A 33 0.60 -2.14 -3.47
CA THR A 33 0.67 -3.61 -3.42
C THR A 33 2.10 -4.14 -3.40
N LYS A 34 3.04 -3.34 -3.88
CA LYS A 34 4.49 -3.58 -3.81
C LYS A 34 5.19 -2.25 -3.50
N MET A 35 6.11 -2.29 -2.53
CA MET A 35 6.95 -1.16 -2.18
C MET A 35 8.41 -1.57 -2.13
N SER A 36 9.28 -0.64 -2.51
CA SER A 36 10.73 -0.81 -2.45
C SER A 36 11.38 0.10 -1.39
N PRO A 37 12.52 -0.33 -0.84
CA PRO A 37 13.29 0.46 0.10
C PRO A 37 14.15 1.51 -0.60
N ILE A 38 14.59 2.52 0.15
CA ILE A 38 15.66 3.45 -0.26
C ILE A 38 16.83 3.37 0.71
N ASN A 39 18.03 3.73 0.22
CA ASN A 39 19.18 3.98 1.08
C ASN A 39 19.18 5.45 1.49
N MET A 40 19.38 5.72 2.78
CA MET A 40 19.35 7.07 3.32
C MET A 40 20.51 7.31 4.27
N LEU A 41 21.10 8.50 4.17
CA LEU A 41 22.05 9.04 5.13
C LEU A 41 21.31 10.08 6.00
N TYR A 42 21.28 9.91 7.32
CA TYR A 42 20.53 10.79 8.22
C TYR A 42 21.13 10.86 9.64
N PHE A 43 20.77 11.89 10.39
CA PHE A 43 21.12 12.00 11.81
C PHE A 43 20.09 11.29 12.70
N ASN A 44 20.55 10.48 13.65
CA ASN A 44 19.68 9.91 14.67
C ASN A 44 19.49 10.86 15.87
N ARG A 45 18.67 10.46 16.86
CA ARG A 45 18.40 11.26 18.08
C ARG A 45 19.62 11.50 18.98
N LYS A 46 20.73 10.81 18.73
CA LYS A 46 22.02 10.98 19.43
C LYS A 46 23.01 11.80 18.59
N GLU A 47 22.52 12.49 17.55
CA GLU A 47 23.32 13.32 16.64
C GLU A 47 24.40 12.52 15.88
N GLN A 48 24.20 11.22 15.72
CA GLN A 48 25.12 10.36 14.96
C GLN A 48 24.65 10.21 13.52
N ILE A 49 25.59 10.19 12.58
CA ILE A 49 25.32 9.92 11.16
C ILE A 49 25.10 8.42 10.97
N ILE A 50 23.95 8.06 10.40
CA ILE A 50 23.54 6.69 10.10
C ILE A 50 23.31 6.54 8.60
N TYR A 51 23.88 5.50 8.02
CA TYR A 51 23.53 5.01 6.70
C TYR A 51 22.65 3.77 6.84
N GLY A 52 21.42 3.84 6.34
CA GLY A 52 20.43 2.79 6.54
C GLY A 52 19.55 2.56 5.32
N LYS A 53 19.03 1.34 5.22
CA LYS A 53 18.05 0.94 4.21
C LYS A 53 16.65 0.99 4.82
N ILE A 54 15.86 1.98 4.43
CA ILE A 54 14.53 2.23 5.01
C ILE A 54 13.48 1.52 4.15
N PRO A 55 12.73 0.54 4.70
CA PRO A 55 11.73 -0.23 3.95
C PRO A 55 10.50 0.63 3.61
N SER A 56 9.77 0.20 2.58
CA SER A 56 8.45 0.76 2.23
C SER A 56 8.47 2.27 1.96
N MET A 57 9.44 2.74 1.17
CA MET A 57 9.60 4.17 0.87
C MET A 57 9.19 4.53 -0.56
N VAL A 58 9.29 3.61 -1.51
CA VAL A 58 8.90 3.80 -2.91
C VAL A 58 7.71 2.91 -3.23
N VAL A 59 6.66 3.46 -3.84
CA VAL A 59 5.54 2.68 -4.37
C VAL A 59 5.91 2.16 -5.76
N ASP A 60 6.10 0.84 -5.88
CA ASP A 60 6.42 0.22 -7.17
C ASP A 60 5.15 -0.14 -7.96
N ARG A 61 4.07 -0.48 -7.24
CA ARG A 61 2.82 -0.95 -7.85
C ARG A 61 1.64 -0.69 -6.91
N CYS A 62 0.53 -0.26 -7.50
CA CYS A 62 -0.77 -0.09 -6.83
C CYS A 62 -1.74 -1.21 -7.21
N GLY A 63 -2.83 -1.33 -6.46
CA GLY A 63 -3.93 -2.26 -6.72
C GLY A 63 -5.09 -2.00 -5.79
N CYS A 64 -6.17 -2.76 -5.97
CA CYS A 64 -7.42 -2.54 -5.25
C CYS A 64 -7.58 -3.56 -4.13
N SER A 65 -7.82 -3.06 -2.91
CA SER A 65 -8.03 -3.84 -1.68
C SER A 65 -9.20 -3.34 -0.88
#